data_AF-A0A952FG45-F1
#
_entry.id   AF-A0A952FG45-F1
#
_cell.length_a   1.000
_cell.length_b   1.000
_cell.length_c   1.000
_cell.angle_alpha   90.00
_cell.angle_beta   90.00
_cell.angle_gamma   90.00
#
_symmetry.space_group_name_H-M   'P 1'
#
loop_
_entity.id
_entity.type
_entity.pdbx_description
1 polymer ?
#
loop_
_entity_poly.entity_id
_entity_poly.type
_entity_poly.pdbx_seq_one_letter_code
_entity_poly.pdbx_strand_id
1 'polypeptide(L)'
;AFLARFTLQSRGIGFAVLGGSFAEGIDLPGDRLIDAFIATLGLPQVNPVNEQIRERMGVNFGAGQSYDYTYLYPGLQKVVQAAGRVIRTTSDRGVVYLIDDRFTRPEIQSLLPGWWKVARLRARRKEPAPA
;
A
#
# COMPACT_ATOMS: atom_id res chain seq x y z
N ALA A 1 -5.63 -10.68 20.32
CA ALA A 1 -4.28 -10.50 20.89
C ALA A 1 -3.54 -9.29 20.31
N PHE A 2 -3.29 -9.20 18.99
CA PHE A 2 -2.56 -8.06 18.40
C PHE A 2 -3.38 -6.76 18.34
N LEU A 3 -4.57 -6.78 17.72
CA LEU A 3 -5.39 -5.57 17.55
C LEU A 3 -5.89 -4.96 18.86
N ALA A 4 -6.05 -5.79 19.90
CA ALA A 4 -6.43 -5.34 21.23
C ALA A 4 -5.39 -4.39 21.87
N ARG A 5 -4.16 -4.31 21.33
CA ARG A 5 -3.11 -3.40 21.79
C ARG A 5 -3.27 -1.98 21.25
N PHE A 6 -4.10 -1.79 20.23
CA PHE A 6 -4.36 -0.50 19.59
C PHE A 6 -5.60 0.14 20.22
N THR A 7 -5.39 0.79 21.36
CA THR A 7 -6.39 1.59 22.07
C THR A 7 -6.22 3.07 21.75
N LEU A 8 -7.21 3.91 22.11
CA LEU A 8 -7.16 5.35 21.89
C LEU A 8 -5.96 6.04 22.57
N GLN A 9 -5.41 5.44 23.62
CA GLN A 9 -4.28 5.95 24.39
C GLN A 9 -2.96 5.27 24.03
N SER A 10 -3.00 4.22 23.20
CA SER A 10 -1.80 3.46 22.84
C SER A 10 -0.94 4.25 21.85
N ARG A 11 0.38 4.07 21.97
CA ARG A 11 1.36 4.52 20.96
C ARG A 11 2.19 3.32 20.59
N GLY A 12 2.09 2.87 19.34
CA GLY A 12 2.78 1.67 18.89
C GLY A 12 2.74 1.53 17.39
N ILE A 13 3.61 0.68 16.87
CA ILE A 13 3.68 0.36 15.45
C ILE A 13 3.31 -1.11 15.28
N GLY A 14 2.39 -1.36 14.36
CA GLY A 14 2.01 -2.69 13.94
C GLY A 14 2.66 -3.06 12.62
N PHE A 15 3.23 -4.26 12.55
CA PHE A 15 3.75 -4.82 11.29
C PHE A 15 2.76 -5.83 10.73
N ALA A 16 2.42 -5.65 9.46
CA ALA A 16 1.46 -6.48 8.75
C ALA A 16 1.95 -6.74 7.32
N VAL A 17 1.59 -7.89 6.76
CA VAL A 17 1.90 -8.24 5.37
C VAL A 17 0.78 -7.75 4.47
N LEU A 18 1.14 -7.00 3.43
CA LEU A 18 0.18 -6.51 2.44
C LEU A 18 -0.44 -7.67 1.66
N GLY A 19 -1.76 -7.79 1.68
CA GLY A 19 -2.49 -8.90 1.05
C GLY A 19 -2.50 -10.22 1.83
N GLY A 20 -2.04 -10.25 3.09
CA GLY A 20 -2.31 -11.35 4.00
C GLY A 20 -3.68 -11.20 4.70
N SER A 21 -4.07 -12.17 5.53
CA SER A 21 -5.29 -12.11 6.37
C SER A 21 -5.40 -10.84 7.22
N PHE A 22 -4.26 -10.23 7.53
CA PHE A 22 -4.17 -8.95 8.22
C PHE A 22 -4.65 -7.77 7.36
N ALA A 23 -4.45 -7.76 6.04
CA ALA A 23 -4.93 -6.68 5.19
C ALA A 23 -6.47 -6.66 5.02
N GLU A 24 -7.12 -7.80 5.20
CA GLU A 24 -8.57 -7.94 5.04
C GLU A 24 -9.35 -7.65 6.33
N GLY A 25 -8.79 -7.96 7.51
CA GLY A 25 -9.51 -7.94 8.79
C GLY A 25 -9.14 -6.84 9.81
N ILE A 26 -8.23 -5.92 9.52
CA ILE A 26 -7.92 -4.82 10.44
C ILE A 26 -9.00 -3.73 10.34
N ASP A 27 -9.83 -3.65 11.37
CA ASP A 27 -10.69 -2.50 11.64
C ASP A 27 -10.24 -1.83 12.94
N LEU A 28 -9.60 -0.66 12.84
CA LEU A 28 -9.10 0.12 13.98
C LEU A 28 -9.77 1.49 14.01
N PRO A 29 -11.08 1.58 14.29
CA PRO A 29 -11.85 2.81 14.14
C PRO A 29 -11.36 3.98 15.00
N GLY A 30 -11.45 5.19 14.43
CA GLY A 30 -11.04 6.46 15.04
C GLY A 30 -9.51 6.61 15.16
N ASP A 31 -9.07 7.22 16.26
CA ASP A 31 -7.65 7.55 16.53
C ASP A 31 -6.77 6.33 16.84
N ARG A 32 -7.31 5.12 16.71
CA ARG A 32 -6.57 3.87 16.94
C ARG A 32 -5.61 3.54 15.81
N LEU A 33 -5.80 4.13 14.63
CA LEU A 33 -4.87 4.06 13.50
C LEU A 33 -4.88 5.39 12.75
N ILE A 34 -3.91 6.23 13.06
CA ILE A 34 -3.77 7.58 12.47
C ILE A 34 -2.81 7.59 11.27
N ASP A 35 -1.92 6.61 11.14
CA ASP A 35 -0.91 6.57 10.07
C ASP A 35 -0.74 5.15 9.51
N ALA A 36 -0.45 5.06 8.20
CA ALA A 36 -0.03 3.82 7.55
C ALA A 36 1.27 4.00 6.78
N PHE A 37 2.16 3.01 6.88
CA PHE A 37 3.43 2.96 6.18
C PHE A 37 3.41 1.76 5.23
N ILE A 38 3.35 2.02 3.93
CA ILE A 38 3.25 0.99 2.89
C ILE A 38 4.58 0.94 2.16
N ALA A 39 5.35 -0.12 2.42
CA ALA A 39 6.74 -0.24 1.97
C ALA A 39 6.94 -0.92 0.60
N THR A 40 5.85 -1.18 -0.14
CA THR A 40 5.93 -1.86 -1.44
C THR A 40 4.62 -1.68 -2.22
N LEU A 41 4.67 -1.93 -3.53
CA LEU A 41 3.47 -2.08 -4.37
C LEU A 41 2.67 -3.37 -4.09
N GLY A 42 3.18 -4.29 -3.26
CA GLY A 42 2.45 -5.53 -2.93
C GLY A 42 2.19 -6.43 -4.13
N LEU A 43 3.07 -6.35 -5.14
CA LEU A 43 2.93 -7.11 -6.37
C LEU A 43 2.83 -8.61 -6.06
N PRO A 44 1.95 -9.35 -6.75
CA PRO A 44 1.93 -10.81 -6.69
C PRO A 44 3.32 -11.39 -6.96
N GLN A 45 3.61 -12.53 -6.34
CA GLN A 45 4.86 -13.24 -6.60
C GLN A 45 4.90 -13.74 -8.05
N VAL A 46 6.06 -13.64 -8.69
CA VAL A 46 6.26 -14.27 -10.00
C VAL A 46 6.33 -15.78 -9.79
N ASN A 47 5.39 -16.50 -10.41
CA ASN A 47 5.31 -17.95 -10.33
C ASN A 47 4.61 -18.51 -11.59
N PRO A 48 4.67 -19.82 -11.86
CA PRO A 48 4.10 -20.39 -13.07
C PRO A 48 2.61 -20.11 -13.26
N VAL A 49 1.83 -20.06 -12.17
CA VAL A 49 0.39 -19.76 -12.23
C VAL A 49 0.16 -18.32 -12.68
N ASN A 50 0.85 -17.36 -12.09
CA ASN A 50 0.74 -15.95 -12.47
C ASN A 50 1.30 -15.69 -13.87
N GLU A 51 2.32 -16.42 -14.32
CA GLU A 51 2.78 -16.33 -15.71
C GLU A 51 1.73 -16.85 -16.70
N GLN A 52 1.03 -17.95 -16.39
CA GLN A 52 -0.10 -18.40 -17.21
C GLN A 52 -1.23 -17.37 -17.24
N ILE A 53 -1.52 -16.72 -16.11
CA ILE A 53 -2.49 -15.62 -16.06
C ILE A 53 -2.01 -14.47 -16.96
N ARG A 54 -0.73 -14.11 -16.90
CA ARG A 54 -0.15 -13.06 -17.74
C ARG A 54 -0.28 -13.37 -19.22
N GLU A 55 0.07 -14.58 -19.64
CA GLU A 55 -0.10 -15.03 -21.02
C GLU A 55 -1.56 -14.89 -21.47
N ARG A 56 -2.51 -15.35 -20.63
CA ARG A 56 -3.94 -15.24 -20.94
C ARG A 56 -4.41 -13.79 -21.03
N MET A 57 -3.95 -12.92 -20.14
CA MET A 57 -4.23 -11.48 -20.21
C MET A 57 -3.64 -10.85 -21.48
N GLY A 58 -2.47 -11.32 -21.93
CA GLY A 58 -1.86 -10.89 -23.19
C GLY A 58 -2.69 -11.24 -24.41
N VAL A 59 -3.30 -12.44 -24.43
CA VAL A 59 -4.24 -12.85 -25.48
C VAL A 59 -5.51 -12.00 -25.46
N ASN A 60 -6.05 -11.71 -24.27
CA ASN A 60 -7.35 -11.03 -24.13
C ASN A 60 -7.27 -9.50 -24.31
N PHE A 61 -6.19 -8.87 -23.84
CA PHE A 61 -6.07 -7.41 -23.70
C PHE A 61 -4.80 -6.83 -24.36
N GLY A 62 -4.02 -7.67 -25.04
CA GLY A 62 -2.77 -7.30 -25.69
C GLY A 62 -1.54 -7.48 -24.78
N ALA A 63 -0.43 -7.91 -25.38
CA ALA A 63 0.81 -8.22 -24.66
C ALA A 63 1.34 -7.05 -23.82
N GLY A 64 1.18 -5.81 -24.31
CA GLY A 64 1.64 -4.60 -23.62
C GLY A 64 0.96 -4.33 -22.27
N GLN A 65 -0.26 -4.82 -22.06
CA GLN A 65 -1.02 -4.61 -20.82
C GLN A 65 -1.05 -5.84 -19.91
N SER A 66 -0.55 -6.99 -20.39
CA SER A 66 -0.61 -8.27 -19.68
C SER A 66 0.02 -8.22 -18.28
N TYR A 67 1.14 -7.50 -18.15
CA TYR A 67 1.82 -7.29 -16.88
C TYR A 67 0.96 -6.49 -15.91
N ASP A 68 0.29 -5.44 -16.40
CA ASP A 68 -0.46 -4.54 -15.54
C ASP A 68 -1.68 -5.24 -14.93
N TYR A 69 -2.42 -5.98 -15.75
CA TYR A 69 -3.57 -6.78 -15.31
C TYR A 69 -3.19 -7.89 -14.33
N THR A 70 -2.01 -8.47 -14.48
CA THR A 70 -1.60 -9.63 -13.68
C THR A 70 -0.91 -9.23 -12.39
N TYR A 71 -0.09 -8.18 -12.42
CA TYR A 71 0.80 -7.82 -11.32
C TYR A 71 0.50 -6.43 -10.76
N LEU A 72 0.45 -5.41 -11.62
CA LEU A 72 0.42 -4.02 -11.16
C LEU A 72 -0.92 -3.66 -10.49
N TYR A 73 -2.03 -3.86 -11.20
CA TYR A 73 -3.35 -3.48 -10.71
C TYR A 73 -3.73 -4.23 -9.44
N PRO A 74 -3.54 -5.56 -9.32
CA PRO A 74 -3.78 -6.27 -8.07
C PRO A 74 -2.90 -5.76 -6.91
N GLY A 75 -1.65 -5.39 -7.18
CA GLY A 75 -0.76 -4.81 -6.18
C GLY A 75 -1.27 -3.46 -5.66
N LEU A 76 -1.59 -2.54 -6.58
CA LEU A 76 -2.10 -1.22 -6.24
C LEU A 76 -3.46 -1.27 -5.53
N GLN A 77 -4.34 -2.20 -5.90
CA GLN A 77 -5.59 -2.41 -5.16
C GLN A 77 -5.32 -2.71 -3.68
N LYS A 78 -4.33 -3.56 -3.36
CA LYS A 78 -3.96 -3.83 -1.97
C LYS A 78 -3.43 -2.57 -1.27
N VAL A 79 -2.62 -1.75 -1.96
CA VAL A 79 -2.12 -0.47 -1.43
C VAL A 79 -3.29 0.45 -1.06
N VAL A 80 -4.25 0.63 -1.97
CA VAL A 80 -5.42 1.49 -1.75
C VAL A 80 -6.29 0.94 -0.62
N GLN A 81 -6.50 -0.37 -0.55
CA GLN A 81 -7.23 -1.02 0.54
C GLN A 81 -6.53 -0.81 1.90
N ALA A 82 -5.20 -0.94 1.95
CA ALA A 82 -4.43 -0.71 3.18
C ALA A 82 -4.51 0.76 3.62
N ALA A 83 -4.41 1.70 2.69
CA ALA A 83 -4.56 3.13 2.97
C ALA A 83 -5.98 3.49 3.44
N GLY A 84 -7.01 2.85 2.86
CA GLY A 84 -8.41 3.00 3.29
C GLY A 84 -8.67 2.53 4.73
N ARG A 85 -7.72 1.84 5.38
CA ARG A 85 -7.82 1.52 6.81
C ARG A 85 -7.51 2.72 7.70
N VAL A 86 -6.78 3.72 7.20
CA VAL A 86 -6.52 4.99 7.89
C VAL A 86 -7.66 5.97 7.69
N ILE A 87 -8.18 6.06 6.45
CA ILE A 87 -9.23 7.00 6.06
C ILE A 87 -10.52 6.22 5.75
N ARG A 88 -11.41 6.08 6.74
CA ARG A 88 -12.68 5.33 6.63
C ARG A 88 -13.88 6.25 6.47
N THR A 89 -13.83 7.42 7.07
CA THR A 89 -14.88 8.45 7.01
C THR A 89 -14.32 9.77 6.48
N THR A 90 -15.20 10.69 6.06
CA THR A 90 -14.79 12.03 5.61
C THR A 90 -14.23 12.91 6.73
N SER A 91 -14.50 12.56 7.99
CA SER A 91 -13.93 13.22 9.17
C SER A 91 -12.59 12.65 9.62
N ASP A 92 -12.21 11.46 9.14
CA ASP A 92 -10.97 10.82 9.53
C ASP A 92 -9.78 11.64 9.00
N ARG A 93 -8.74 11.77 9.83
CA ARG A 93 -7.48 12.42 9.47
C ARG A 93 -6.34 11.45 9.72
N GLY A 94 -5.43 11.36 8.77
CA GLY A 94 -4.24 10.53 8.91
C GLY A 94 -3.26 10.70 7.77
N VAL A 95 -2.07 10.13 7.92
CA VAL A 95 -1.01 10.18 6.90
C VAL A 95 -0.71 8.78 6.37
N VAL A 96 -0.61 8.68 5.04
CA VAL A 96 -0.14 7.46 4.37
C VAL A 96 1.24 7.72 3.79
N TYR A 97 2.23 6.96 4.25
CA TYR A 97 3.58 6.96 3.71
C TYR A 97 3.71 5.83 2.69
N LEU A 98 3.99 6.19 1.44
CA LEU A 98 4.30 5.28 0.35
C LEU A 98 5.82 5.19 0.20
N ILE A 99 6.42 4.07 0.61
CA ILE A 99 7.88 3.91 0.76
C ILE A 99 8.39 2.94 -0.31
N ASP A 100 8.32 3.37 -1.56
CA ASP A 100 8.89 2.67 -2.72
C ASP A 100 9.06 3.71 -3.84
N ASP A 101 10.22 3.74 -4.49
CA ASP A 101 10.49 4.71 -5.57
C ASP A 101 9.50 4.58 -6.72
N ARG A 102 8.89 3.40 -6.92
CA ARG A 102 7.87 3.19 -7.95
C ARG A 102 6.65 4.07 -7.75
N PHE A 103 6.27 4.44 -6.52
CA PHE A 103 5.17 5.38 -6.28
C PHE A 103 5.47 6.80 -6.81
N THR A 104 6.72 7.13 -7.10
CA THR A 104 7.09 8.42 -7.71
C THR A 104 6.92 8.44 -9.22
N ARG A 105 6.65 7.29 -9.85
CA ARG A 105 6.51 7.20 -11.31
C ARG A 105 5.13 7.70 -11.77
N PRO A 106 5.03 8.50 -12.84
CA PRO A 106 3.77 9.08 -13.30
C PRO A 106 2.68 8.03 -13.57
N GLU A 107 3.04 6.91 -14.20
CA GLU A 107 2.12 5.82 -14.51
C GLU A 107 1.52 5.17 -13.27
N ILE A 108 2.26 5.14 -12.15
CA ILE A 108 1.76 4.63 -10.88
C ILE A 108 0.87 5.67 -10.20
N GLN A 109 1.26 6.95 -10.22
CA GLN A 109 0.46 8.02 -9.63
C GLN A 109 -0.90 8.18 -10.31
N SER A 110 -0.97 7.98 -11.63
CA SER A 110 -2.25 8.02 -12.36
C SER A 110 -3.23 6.90 -11.97
N LEU A 111 -2.75 5.84 -11.31
CA LEU A 111 -3.55 4.72 -10.84
C LEU A 111 -3.94 4.84 -9.36
N LEU A 112 -3.39 5.82 -8.64
CA LEU A 112 -3.80 6.12 -7.27
C LEU A 112 -5.12 6.91 -7.26
N PRO A 113 -5.88 6.89 -6.14
CA PRO A 113 -7.11 7.67 -6.05
C PRO A 113 -6.85 9.15 -6.31
N GLY A 114 -7.57 9.77 -7.25
CA GLY A 114 -7.30 11.14 -7.69
C GLY A 114 -7.45 12.23 -6.61
N TRP A 115 -8.09 11.90 -5.48
CA TRP A 115 -8.16 12.79 -4.32
C TRP A 115 -6.90 12.77 -3.44
N TRP A 116 -5.97 11.84 -3.69
CA TRP A 116 -4.69 11.79 -2.97
C TRP A 116 -3.76 12.88 -3.47
N LYS A 117 -3.32 13.74 -2.55
CA LYS A 117 -2.24 14.70 -2.81
C LYS A 117 -0.91 14.05 -2.44
N VAL A 118 -0.31 13.34 -3.39
CA VAL A 118 0.97 12.64 -3.17
C VAL A 118 2.12 13.63 -3.26
N ALA A 119 2.85 13.81 -2.16
CA ALA A 119 4.06 14.63 -2.10
C ALA A 119 5.31 13.74 -1.99
N ARG A 120 6.35 14.03 -2.78
CA ARG A 120 7.62 13.33 -2.65
C ARG A 120 8.37 13.85 -1.43
N LEU A 121 8.58 12.99 -0.45
CA LEU A 121 9.40 13.28 0.72
C LEU A 121 10.81 12.71 0.51
N ARG A 122 11.83 13.50 0.84
CA ARG A 122 13.20 13.00 0.98
C ARG A 122 13.49 12.87 2.47
N ALA A 123 13.92 11.68 2.91
CA ALA A 123 14.40 11.53 4.27
C ALA A 123 15.55 12.51 4.50
N ARG A 124 15.46 13.34 5.55
CA ARG A 124 16.62 14.13 5.94
C ARG A 124 17.72 13.17 6.33
N ARG A 125 18.90 13.33 5.74
CA ARG A 125 20.10 12.59 6.15
C ARG A 125 20.40 13.03 7.58
N LYS A 126 20.26 12.12 8.55
CA LYS A 126 20.73 12.37 9.91
C LYS A 126 22.26 12.43 9.83
N GLU A 127 22.86 13.51 10.30
CA GLU A 127 24.31 13.53 10.50
C GLU A 127 24.69 12.35 11.41
N PRO A 128 25.80 11.64 11.11
CA PRO A 128 26.25 10.57 11.98
C PRO A 128 26.40 11.13 13.39
N ALA A 129 25.95 10.37 14.40
CA ALA A 129 26.21 10.72 15.79
C ALA A 129 27.72 10.92 15.98
N PRO A 130 28.16 11.94 16.72
CA PRO A 130 29.58 12.11 17.03
C PRO A 130 30.11 10.83 17.69
N ALA A 131 31.30 10.42 17.26
CA ALA A 131 31.99 9.22 17.73
C ALA A 131 32.30 9.28 19.24
#